data_AF-A0A8K0E331-F1
#
_entry.id   AF-A0A8K0E331-F1
#
_cell.length_a   1.000
_cell.length_b   1.000
_cell.length_c   1.000
_cell.angle_alpha   90.00
_cell.angle_beta   90.00
_cell.angle_gamma   90.00
#
_symmetry.space_group_name_H-M   'P 1'
#
loop_
_entity.id
_entity.type
_entity.pdbx_description
1 polymer ?
#
loop_
_entity_poly.entity_id
_entity_poly.type
_entity_poly.pdbx_seq_one_letter_code
_entity_poly.pdbx_strand_id
1 'polypeptide(L)'
;MENIVTTMILGQSKDDDRYHLKEIAEEVLKILGAFNLADFVPFIGALDLQPFQIVLGNDKAHQESRQLNQISIREDHNEHELDIDHQHRDFFDILLPLMNQPLNPHDKHVYIIDRTNIKAILLDLVVAAFDTSATTIEWAISELVRNPRVMKKLQEELQNVIGMDQMVEEKNLGKLSYLEMVVKETFRLYPVASFLVPRECLEDTTIEHYKKIDLQPQAVICI
;
A
#
# COMPACT_ATOMS: atom_id res chain seq x y z
N MET A 1 -11.91 -0.07 6.56
CA MET A 1 -10.74 0.25 5.73
C MET A 1 -11.11 0.37 4.27
N GLU A 2 -11.70 -0.66 3.65
CA GLU A 2 -12.13 -0.66 2.24
C GLU A 2 -12.75 0.66 1.75
N ASN A 3 -13.83 1.12 2.37
CA ASN A 3 -14.51 2.35 1.95
C ASN A 3 -13.61 3.59 1.98
N ILE A 4 -12.78 3.74 3.02
CA ILE A 4 -11.85 4.86 3.16
C ILE A 4 -10.82 4.84 2.03
N VAL A 5 -10.23 3.67 1.76
CA VAL A 5 -9.21 3.48 0.71
C VAL A 5 -9.80 3.78 -0.67
N THR A 6 -10.97 3.22 -0.98
CA THR A 6 -11.67 3.46 -2.26
C THR A 6 -12.10 4.93 -2.41
N THR A 7 -12.58 5.57 -1.34
CA THR A 7 -12.99 6.98 -1.40
C THR A 7 -11.80 7.91 -1.59
N MET A 8 -10.69 7.66 -0.89
CA MET A 8 -9.49 8.49 -1.03
C MET A 8 -8.83 8.31 -2.40
N ILE A 9 -8.72 7.07 -2.89
CA ILE A 9 -7.98 6.77 -4.11
C ILE A 9 -8.81 7.05 -5.36
N LEU A 10 -10.10 6.69 -5.34
CA LEU A 10 -10.99 6.71 -6.51
C LEU A 10 -12.21 7.63 -6.33
N GLY A 11 -12.34 8.37 -5.23
CA GLY A 11 -13.45 9.33 -5.03
C GLY A 11 -14.82 8.66 -4.94
N GLN A 12 -14.89 7.37 -4.63
CA GLN A 12 -16.13 6.58 -4.65
C GLN A 12 -16.49 5.98 -3.30
N SER A 13 -17.79 5.99 -3.00
CA SER A 13 -18.38 5.36 -1.81
C SER A 13 -18.70 3.89 -2.08
N LYS A 14 -18.63 3.06 -1.02
CA LYS A 14 -18.88 1.62 -1.00
C LYS A 14 -20.19 1.14 -1.66
N ASP A 15 -21.21 1.98 -1.80
CA ASP A 15 -22.48 1.63 -2.45
C ASP A 15 -22.34 1.41 -3.98
N ASP A 16 -21.16 1.70 -4.52
CA ASP A 16 -20.80 1.44 -5.89
C ASP A 16 -20.07 0.09 -6.00
N ASP A 17 -20.83 -1.00 -6.07
CA ASP A 17 -20.38 -2.41 -6.21
C ASP A 17 -19.58 -2.71 -7.51
N ARG A 18 -19.06 -1.68 -8.19
CA ARG A 18 -18.37 -1.80 -9.47
C ARG A 18 -16.96 -2.39 -9.36
N TYR A 19 -16.32 -2.38 -8.17
CA TYR A 19 -14.93 -2.80 -8.02
C TYR A 19 -14.68 -3.69 -6.80
N HIS A 20 -14.16 -4.90 -7.03
CA HIS A 20 -13.77 -5.85 -5.97
C HIS A 20 -12.32 -5.60 -5.52
N LEU A 21 -11.99 -4.35 -5.15
CA LEU A 21 -10.62 -3.94 -4.84
C LEU A 21 -10.01 -4.70 -3.66
N LYS A 22 -10.83 -5.07 -2.68
CA LYS A 22 -10.42 -5.93 -1.57
C LYS A 22 -9.94 -7.30 -2.07
N GLU A 23 -10.70 -7.94 -2.94
CA GLU A 23 -10.37 -9.27 -3.46
C GLU A 23 -9.08 -9.19 -4.29
N ILE A 24 -8.94 -8.15 -5.11
CA ILE A 24 -7.71 -7.85 -5.84
C ILE A 24 -6.53 -7.72 -4.87
N ALA A 25 -6.65 -6.91 -3.81
CA ALA A 25 -5.57 -6.69 -2.86
C ALA A 25 -5.16 -7.98 -2.14
N GLU A 26 -6.14 -8.79 -1.71
CA GLU A 26 -5.88 -10.09 -1.07
C GLU A 26 -5.19 -11.08 -2.02
N GLU A 27 -5.58 -11.11 -3.29
CA GLU A 27 -4.92 -11.94 -4.29
C GLU A 27 -3.48 -11.51 -4.54
N VAL A 28 -3.22 -10.21 -4.70
CA VAL A 28 -1.86 -9.67 -4.87
C VAL A 28 -0.99 -10.02 -3.67
N LEU A 29 -1.49 -9.83 -2.45
CA LEU A 29 -0.74 -10.12 -1.23
C LEU A 29 -0.42 -11.60 -1.08
N LYS A 30 -1.33 -12.50 -1.47
CA LYS A 30 -1.06 -13.96 -1.50
C LYS A 30 0.10 -14.29 -2.42
N ILE A 31 0.24 -13.56 -3.54
CA ILE A 31 1.31 -13.76 -4.51
C ILE A 31 2.62 -13.18 -3.98
N LEU A 32 2.59 -11.95 -3.47
CA LEU A 32 3.76 -11.27 -2.90
C LEU A 32 4.33 -12.02 -1.69
N GLY A 33 3.47 -12.61 -0.86
CA GLY A 33 3.86 -13.39 0.31
C GLY A 33 4.21 -14.85 0.02
N ALA A 34 4.03 -15.34 -1.21
CA ALA A 34 4.32 -16.72 -1.55
C ALA A 34 5.83 -16.97 -1.60
N PHE A 35 6.29 -17.99 -0.87
CA PHE A 35 7.69 -18.40 -0.93
C PHE A 35 8.01 -18.99 -2.31
N ASN A 36 8.96 -18.38 -3.03
CA ASN A 36 9.43 -18.86 -4.32
C ASN A 36 10.87 -19.37 -4.22
N LEU A 37 11.07 -20.67 -4.39
CA LEU A 37 12.38 -21.33 -4.20
C LEU A 37 13.38 -20.90 -5.29
N ALA A 38 12.88 -20.52 -6.48
CA ALA A 38 13.71 -20.02 -7.57
C ALA A 38 14.37 -18.66 -7.23
N ASP A 39 13.78 -17.87 -6.32
CA ASP A 39 14.34 -16.59 -5.90
C ASP A 39 15.60 -16.77 -5.03
N PHE A 40 15.75 -17.93 -4.39
CA PHE A 40 16.91 -18.25 -3.54
C PHE A 40 17.91 -19.19 -4.22
N VAL A 41 17.44 -20.00 -5.17
CA VAL A 41 18.24 -21.04 -5.82
C VAL A 41 18.07 -20.93 -7.34
N PRO A 42 18.88 -20.11 -8.04
CA PRO A 42 18.64 -19.79 -9.46
C PRO A 42 18.65 -21.02 -10.38
N PHE A 43 19.43 -22.06 -10.05
CA PHE A 43 19.60 -23.25 -10.89
C PHE A 43 18.40 -24.22 -10.86
N ILE A 44 17.48 -24.09 -9.91
CA ILE A 44 16.22 -24.87 -9.91
C ILE A 44 15.08 -24.14 -10.61
N GLY A 45 15.28 -22.88 -11.03
CA GLY A 45 14.25 -22.12 -11.74
C GLY A 45 13.81 -22.81 -13.03
N ALA A 46 14.71 -23.55 -13.69
CA ALA A 46 14.40 -24.35 -14.87
C ALA A 46 13.68 -25.68 -14.57
N LEU A 47 13.72 -26.15 -13.31
CA LEU A 47 13.12 -27.41 -12.89
C LEU A 47 11.67 -27.24 -12.44
N ASP A 48 11.19 -26.00 -12.28
CA ASP A 48 9.80 -25.66 -11.96
C ASP A 48 9.22 -26.55 -10.84
N LEU A 49 9.99 -26.69 -9.74
CA LEU A 49 9.71 -27.65 -8.66
C LEU A 49 8.57 -27.19 -7.74
N GLN A 50 8.00 -26.00 -7.98
CA GLN A 50 6.88 -25.48 -7.22
C GLN A 50 5.62 -25.53 -8.08
N PRO A 51 4.52 -26.18 -7.60
CA PRO A 51 3.21 -26.16 -8.29
C PRO A 51 2.67 -24.75 -8.59
N PHE A 52 3.29 -23.73 -7.99
CA PHE A 52 2.92 -22.32 -8.06
C PHE A 52 3.35 -21.61 -9.35
N GLN A 53 4.44 -22.00 -10.02
CA GLN A 53 4.93 -21.27 -11.20
C GLN A 53 4.13 -21.56 -12.47
N ILE A 54 3.50 -22.74 -12.61
CA ILE A 54 2.58 -23.04 -13.73
C ILE A 54 1.23 -22.33 -13.56
N VAL A 55 0.75 -22.18 -12.32
CA VAL A 55 -0.49 -21.44 -12.03
C VAL A 55 -0.22 -19.93 -12.15
N LEU A 56 0.80 -19.41 -11.48
CA LEU A 56 1.10 -17.97 -11.46
C LEU A 56 1.89 -17.45 -12.66
N GLY A 57 2.62 -18.24 -13.43
CA GLY A 57 3.43 -17.71 -14.55
C GLY A 57 2.57 -17.22 -15.71
N ASN A 58 1.49 -17.94 -16.02
CA ASN A 58 0.47 -17.50 -16.97
C ASN A 58 -0.62 -16.66 -16.28
N ASP A 59 -0.99 -16.92 -15.02
CA ASP A 59 -1.96 -16.05 -14.32
C ASP A 59 -1.36 -14.69 -13.96
N LYS A 60 -0.09 -14.50 -13.60
CA LYS A 60 0.45 -13.19 -13.19
C LYS A 60 0.25 -12.12 -14.25
N ALA A 61 0.60 -12.40 -15.51
CA ALA A 61 0.40 -11.45 -16.60
C ALA A 61 -1.11 -11.24 -16.90
N HIS A 62 -1.92 -12.30 -16.83
CA HIS A 62 -3.37 -12.21 -17.01
C HIS A 62 -4.08 -11.53 -15.83
N GLN A 63 -3.53 -11.61 -14.63
CA GLN A 63 -4.09 -11.13 -13.38
C GLN A 63 -3.67 -9.68 -13.16
N GLU A 64 -2.40 -9.31 -13.39
CA GLU A 64 -1.98 -7.91 -13.52
C GLU A 64 -2.82 -7.21 -14.60
N SER A 65 -3.00 -7.84 -15.76
CA SER A 65 -3.88 -7.31 -16.81
C SER A 65 -5.34 -7.19 -16.33
N ARG A 66 -5.92 -8.19 -15.65
CA ARG A 66 -7.27 -8.11 -15.07
C ARG A 66 -7.40 -7.01 -14.02
N GLN A 67 -6.42 -6.84 -13.15
CA GLN A 67 -6.39 -5.84 -12.07
C GLN A 67 -6.30 -4.42 -12.65
N LEU A 68 -5.39 -4.21 -13.61
CA LEU A 68 -5.25 -2.94 -14.33
C LEU A 68 -6.47 -2.62 -15.22
N ASN A 69 -7.16 -3.65 -15.74
CA ASN A 69 -8.39 -3.48 -16.53
C ASN A 69 -9.61 -3.16 -15.66
N GLN A 70 -9.69 -3.69 -14.43
CA GLN A 70 -10.77 -3.35 -13.51
C GLN A 70 -10.70 -1.90 -13.05
N ILE A 71 -9.51 -1.32 -12.84
CA ILE A 71 -9.35 0.11 -12.48
C ILE A 71 -9.74 1.06 -13.64
N SER A 72 -9.84 0.53 -14.87
CA SER A 72 -9.94 1.31 -16.11
C SER A 72 -11.29 1.97 -16.42
N ILE A 73 -12.37 1.68 -15.68
CA ILE A 73 -13.74 1.98 -16.14
C ILE A 73 -14.12 3.47 -16.02
N ARG A 74 -13.35 4.29 -15.27
CA ARG A 74 -13.48 5.76 -15.27
C ARG A 74 -12.81 6.44 -16.48
N GLU A 75 -11.88 5.79 -17.17
CA GLU A 75 -11.22 6.40 -18.35
C GLU A 75 -12.20 6.59 -19.52
N ASP A 76 -13.19 5.69 -19.68
CA ASP A 76 -14.09 5.69 -20.84
C ASP A 76 -15.29 6.64 -20.68
N HIS A 77 -15.58 7.14 -19.48
CA HIS A 77 -16.76 7.99 -19.23
C HIS A 77 -16.45 9.49 -19.09
N ASN A 78 -15.18 9.89 -19.03
CA ASN A 78 -14.77 11.28 -18.78
C ASN A 78 -14.30 12.04 -20.05
N GLU A 79 -14.93 11.78 -21.20
CA GLU A 79 -15.00 12.79 -22.27
C GLU A 79 -15.95 13.95 -21.91
N HIS A 80 -16.68 13.87 -20.79
CA HIS A 80 -17.61 14.90 -20.35
C HIS A 80 -17.16 15.62 -19.07
N GLU A 81 -16.80 16.88 -19.27
CA GLU A 81 -16.87 18.01 -18.34
C GLU A 81 -16.16 17.84 -16.98
N LEU A 82 -14.91 18.29 -16.95
CA LEU A 82 -14.23 18.74 -15.73
C LEU A 82 -14.96 19.98 -15.16
N ASP A 83 -16.11 19.78 -14.52
CA ASP A 83 -16.70 20.80 -13.64
C ASP A 83 -15.94 20.70 -12.31
N ILE A 84 -14.83 21.44 -12.24
CA ILE A 84 -13.91 21.40 -11.10
C ILE A 84 -14.53 22.18 -9.94
N ASP A 85 -15.49 21.60 -9.23
CA ASP A 85 -15.84 22.08 -7.89
C ASP A 85 -14.72 21.67 -6.91
N HIS A 86 -14.02 22.66 -6.36
CA HIS A 86 -12.68 22.54 -5.76
C HIS A 86 -12.62 21.86 -4.38
N GLN A 87 -13.69 21.17 -3.95
CA GLN A 87 -13.80 20.79 -2.53
C GLN A 87 -13.38 19.36 -2.19
N HIS A 88 -13.31 18.42 -3.14
CA HIS A 88 -12.80 17.06 -2.92
C HIS A 88 -12.11 16.53 -4.20
N ARG A 89 -10.78 16.46 -4.20
CA ARG A 89 -10.00 15.76 -5.24
C ARG A 89 -9.55 14.41 -4.70
N ASP A 90 -9.75 13.35 -5.47
CA ASP A 90 -9.20 12.03 -5.16
C ASP A 90 -7.78 11.87 -5.75
N PHE A 91 -7.06 10.79 -5.38
CA PHE A 91 -5.71 10.56 -5.92
C PHE A 91 -5.70 10.35 -7.44
N PHE A 92 -6.75 9.74 -7.99
CA PHE A 92 -6.88 9.54 -9.43
C PHE A 92 -6.96 10.88 -10.19
N ASP A 93 -7.76 11.82 -9.71
CA ASP A 93 -7.91 13.17 -10.24
C ASP A 93 -6.61 13.99 -10.17
N ILE A 94 -5.74 13.67 -9.20
CA ILE A 94 -4.43 14.31 -9.06
C ILE A 94 -3.41 13.70 -10.04
N LEU A 95 -3.47 12.39 -10.28
CA LEU A 95 -2.53 11.69 -11.17
C LEU A 95 -2.87 11.89 -12.65
N LEU A 96 -4.15 12.01 -13.00
CA LEU A 96 -4.60 12.11 -14.39
C LEU A 96 -4.00 13.31 -15.15
N PRO A 97 -3.92 14.54 -14.58
CA PRO A 97 -3.26 15.67 -15.24
C PRO A 97 -1.76 15.49 -15.46
N LEU A 98 -1.10 14.62 -14.67
CA LEU A 98 0.33 14.33 -14.79
C LEU A 98 0.63 13.35 -15.93
N MET A 99 -0.41 12.67 -16.44
CA MET A 99 -0.28 11.76 -17.58
C MET A 99 0.26 12.50 -18.80
N ASN A 100 1.20 11.88 -19.51
CA ASN A 100 1.84 12.44 -20.70
C ASN A 100 2.63 13.75 -20.46
N GLN A 101 2.85 14.15 -19.20
CA GLN A 101 3.74 15.26 -18.86
C GLN A 101 5.15 14.75 -18.52
N PRO A 102 6.21 15.46 -18.91
CA PRO A 102 7.57 15.12 -18.50
C PRO A 102 7.73 15.39 -17.00
N LEU A 103 8.08 14.34 -16.22
CA LEU A 103 8.22 14.47 -14.75
C LEU A 103 9.29 15.48 -14.34
N ASN A 104 10.39 15.52 -15.09
CA ASN A 104 11.51 16.43 -14.90
C ASN A 104 11.96 16.96 -16.26
N PRO A 105 11.66 18.24 -16.59
CA PRO A 105 12.07 18.86 -17.85
C PRO A 105 13.60 18.94 -18.05
N HIS A 106 14.38 18.73 -16.97
CA HIS A 106 15.84 18.82 -16.95
C HIS A 106 16.56 17.47 -16.94
N ASP A 107 15.82 16.37 -16.93
CA ASP A 107 16.43 15.04 -16.91
C ASP A 107 16.84 14.57 -18.30
N LYS A 108 17.93 13.80 -18.38
CA LYS A 108 18.44 13.27 -19.68
C LYS A 108 17.49 12.25 -20.31
N HIS A 109 16.64 11.64 -19.50
CA HIS A 109 15.62 10.70 -19.91
C HIS A 109 14.25 11.30 -19.57
N VAL A 110 13.47 11.61 -20.60
CA VAL A 110 12.09 12.06 -20.41
C VAL A 110 11.26 10.86 -19.97
N TYR A 111 11.13 10.67 -18.66
CA TYR A 111 10.18 9.71 -18.12
C TYR A 111 8.79 10.31 -18.21
N ILE A 112 7.93 9.65 -18.99
CA ILE A 112 6.54 10.04 -19.21
C ILE A 112 5.68 9.03 -18.46
N ILE A 113 4.86 9.50 -17.53
CA ILE A 113 3.85 8.66 -16.89
C ILE A 113 2.77 8.36 -17.93
N ASP A 114 2.65 7.08 -18.28
CA ASP A 114 1.58 6.58 -19.11
C ASP A 114 0.42 6.02 -18.26
N ARG A 115 -0.62 5.54 -18.94
CA ARG A 115 -1.79 4.94 -18.28
C ARG A 115 -1.43 3.70 -17.46
N THR A 116 -0.48 2.89 -17.93
CA THR A 116 -0.02 1.69 -17.24
C THR A 116 0.63 2.07 -15.91
N ASN A 117 1.46 3.11 -15.91
CA ASN A 117 2.07 3.64 -14.70
C ASN A 117 1.03 4.15 -13.70
N ILE A 118 0.04 4.94 -14.16
CA ILE A 118 -1.03 5.45 -13.28
C ILE A 118 -1.79 4.29 -12.63
N LYS A 119 -2.22 3.31 -13.43
CA LYS A 119 -2.94 2.15 -12.91
C LYS A 119 -2.10 1.33 -11.92
N ALA A 120 -0.81 1.15 -12.20
CA ALA A 120 0.11 0.47 -11.29
C ALA A 120 0.25 1.22 -9.95
N ILE A 121 0.38 2.55 -9.98
CA ILE A 121 0.46 3.38 -8.76
C ILE A 121 -0.83 3.27 -7.94
N LEU A 122 -2.01 3.33 -8.58
CA LEU A 122 -3.29 3.19 -7.88
C LEU A 122 -3.44 1.81 -7.24
N LEU A 123 -3.07 0.75 -7.98
CA LEU A 123 -3.08 -0.61 -7.46
C LEU A 123 -2.15 -0.75 -6.24
N ASP A 124 -0.92 -0.23 -6.33
CA ASP A 124 0.04 -0.24 -5.23
C ASP A 124 -0.49 0.48 -3.99
N LEU A 125 -1.12 1.66 -4.16
CA LEU A 125 -1.77 2.38 -3.06
C LEU A 125 -2.90 1.57 -2.41
N VAL A 126 -3.74 0.90 -3.20
CA VAL A 126 -4.83 0.06 -2.68
C VAL A 126 -4.26 -1.12 -1.89
N VAL A 127 -3.30 -1.84 -2.46
CA VAL A 127 -2.67 -3.01 -1.83
C VAL A 127 -1.97 -2.62 -0.53
N ALA A 128 -1.17 -1.56 -0.57
CA ALA A 128 -0.42 -1.08 0.58
C ALA A 128 -1.31 -0.58 1.72
N ALA A 129 -2.42 0.11 1.42
CA ALA A 129 -3.28 0.71 2.45
C ALA A 129 -4.23 -0.29 3.12
N PHE A 130 -4.64 -1.34 2.40
CA PHE A 130 -5.73 -2.22 2.84
C PHE A 130 -5.32 -3.12 4.02
N ASP A 131 -4.40 -4.05 3.75
CA ASP A 131 -4.04 -5.11 4.71
C ASP A 131 -3.24 -4.52 5.87
N THR A 132 -2.28 -3.63 5.58
CA THR A 132 -1.40 -3.07 6.60
C THR A 132 -2.15 -2.30 7.69
N SER A 133 -3.12 -1.48 7.29
CA SER A 133 -3.96 -0.72 8.23
C SER A 133 -4.89 -1.65 9.01
N ALA A 134 -5.50 -2.64 8.35
CA ALA A 134 -6.40 -3.59 8.99
C ALA A 134 -5.66 -4.41 10.06
N THR A 135 -4.50 -4.98 9.72
CA THR A 135 -3.64 -5.72 10.64
C THR A 135 -3.16 -4.84 11.80
N THR A 136 -2.78 -3.59 11.54
CA THR A 136 -2.36 -2.66 12.61
C THR A 136 -3.50 -2.39 13.60
N ILE A 137 -4.73 -2.14 13.10
CA ILE A 137 -5.90 -1.91 13.94
C ILE A 137 -6.24 -3.16 14.76
N GLU A 138 -6.16 -4.34 14.15
CA GLU A 138 -6.39 -5.62 14.83
C GLU A 138 -5.42 -5.82 16.00
N TRP A 139 -4.12 -5.60 15.77
CA TRP A 139 -3.11 -5.67 16.84
C TRP A 139 -3.33 -4.62 17.93
N ALA A 140 -3.64 -3.37 17.55
CA ALA A 140 -3.91 -2.31 18.51
C ALA A 140 -5.07 -2.67 19.43
N ILE A 141 -6.20 -3.13 18.87
CA ILE A 141 -7.39 -3.52 19.66
C ILE A 141 -7.07 -4.75 20.52
N SER A 142 -6.37 -5.74 19.96
CA SER A 142 -5.95 -6.95 20.69
C SER A 142 -5.13 -6.59 21.95
N GLU A 143 -4.14 -5.70 21.81
CA GLU A 143 -3.32 -5.26 22.94
C GLU A 143 -4.11 -4.43 23.96
N LEU A 144 -5.02 -3.57 23.50
CA LEU A 144 -5.85 -2.78 24.40
C LEU A 144 -6.79 -3.67 25.22
N VAL A 145 -7.41 -4.69 24.61
CA VAL A 145 -8.26 -5.66 25.31
C VAL A 145 -7.44 -6.48 26.31
N ARG A 146 -6.21 -6.86 25.97
CA ARG A 146 -5.29 -7.57 26.86
C ARG A 146 -4.77 -6.71 28.01
N ASN A 147 -4.76 -5.39 27.86
CA ASN A 147 -4.28 -4.43 28.86
C ASN A 147 -5.37 -3.42 29.28
N PRO A 148 -6.36 -3.83 30.10
CA PRO A 148 -7.49 -2.97 30.47
C PRO A 148 -7.10 -1.64 31.10
N ARG A 149 -5.97 -1.57 31.80
CA ARG A 149 -5.42 -0.33 32.37
C ARG A 149 -5.07 0.70 31.28
N VAL A 150 -4.47 0.24 30.18
CA VAL A 150 -4.09 1.07 29.03
C VAL A 150 -5.35 1.50 28.28
N MET A 151 -6.28 0.57 28.03
CA MET A 151 -7.57 0.87 27.41
C MET A 151 -8.33 1.95 28.18
N LYS A 152 -8.44 1.82 29.51
CA LYS A 152 -9.14 2.80 30.34
C LYS A 152 -8.50 4.18 30.24
N LYS A 153 -7.16 4.26 30.29
CA LYS A 153 -6.45 5.53 30.18
C LYS A 153 -6.64 6.19 28.80
N LEU A 154 -6.69 5.40 27.73
CA LEU A 154 -7.00 5.91 26.39
C LEU A 154 -8.43 6.44 26.30
N GLN A 155 -9.40 5.71 26.86
CA GLN A 155 -10.80 6.16 26.93
C GLN A 155 -10.94 7.46 27.74
N GLU A 156 -10.20 7.59 28.86
CA GLU A 156 -10.14 8.82 29.65
C GLU A 156 -9.57 9.99 28.84
N GLU A 157 -8.50 9.78 28.05
CA GLU A 157 -7.98 10.83 27.14
C GLU A 157 -9.04 11.26 26.12
N LEU A 158 -9.68 10.30 25.44
CA LEU A 158 -10.72 10.58 24.46
C LEU A 158 -11.89 11.36 25.08
N GLN A 159 -12.37 10.94 26.25
CA GLN A 159 -13.46 11.61 26.96
C GLN A 159 -13.08 13.04 27.38
N ASN A 160 -11.83 13.27 27.81
CA ASN A 160 -11.39 14.58 28.26
C ASN A 160 -11.14 15.56 27.11
N VAL A 161 -10.65 15.08 25.96
CA VAL A 161 -10.26 15.94 24.82
C VAL A 161 -11.42 16.16 23.86
N ILE A 162 -12.26 15.14 23.64
CA ILE A 162 -13.33 15.13 22.63
C ILE A 162 -14.72 15.24 23.27
N GLY A 163 -14.91 14.62 24.44
CA GLY A 163 -16.23 14.44 25.05
C GLY A 163 -16.95 13.19 24.53
N MET A 164 -18.18 12.96 25.00
CA MET A 164 -18.96 11.75 24.68
C MET A 164 -19.89 11.92 23.48
N ASP A 165 -20.20 13.15 23.09
CA ASP A 165 -21.24 13.46 22.09
C ASP A 165 -20.66 13.87 20.72
N GLN A 166 -19.33 13.81 20.55
CA GLN A 166 -18.63 14.26 19.35
C GLN A 166 -17.81 13.14 18.71
N MET A 167 -17.82 13.11 17.38
CA MET A 167 -16.92 12.24 16.61
C MET A 167 -15.51 12.80 16.59
N VAL A 168 -14.51 11.91 16.57
CA VAL A 168 -13.11 12.32 16.42
C VAL A 168 -12.89 12.82 14.99
N GLU A 169 -12.33 14.02 14.86
CA GLU A 169 -11.90 14.61 13.60
C GLU A 169 -10.38 14.68 13.52
N GLU A 170 -9.82 14.74 12.31
CA GLU A 170 -8.36 14.79 12.08
C GLU A 170 -7.68 15.94 12.83
N LYS A 171 -8.33 17.11 12.88
CA LYS A 171 -7.82 18.30 13.61
C LYS A 171 -7.62 18.06 15.11
N ASN A 172 -8.28 17.03 15.68
CA ASN A 172 -8.16 16.69 17.09
C ASN A 172 -6.99 15.76 17.38
N LEU A 173 -6.42 15.09 16.37
CA LEU A 173 -5.35 14.09 16.55
C LEU A 173 -4.13 14.67 17.26
N GLY A 174 -3.76 15.92 16.98
CA GLY A 174 -2.65 16.61 17.65
C GLY A 174 -2.83 16.81 19.17
N LYS A 175 -4.04 16.58 19.70
CA LYS A 175 -4.35 16.65 21.14
C LYS A 175 -4.42 15.27 21.81
N LEU A 176 -4.40 14.18 21.04
CA LEU A 176 -4.55 12.81 21.52
C LEU A 176 -3.19 12.12 21.67
N SER A 177 -2.40 12.62 22.63
CA SER A 177 -1.01 12.18 22.86
C SER A 177 -0.89 10.71 23.30
N TYR A 178 -1.86 10.20 24.06
CA TYR A 178 -1.88 8.83 24.55
C TYR A 178 -2.30 7.87 23.45
N LEU A 179 -3.27 8.25 22.60
CA LEU A 179 -3.57 7.52 21.37
C LEU A 179 -2.33 7.39 20.49
N GLU A 180 -1.59 8.48 20.27
CA GLU A 180 -0.34 8.45 19.50
C GLU A 180 0.68 7.46 20.10
N MET A 181 0.84 7.45 21.42
CA MET A 181 1.71 6.48 22.11
C MET A 181 1.22 5.03 21.93
N VAL A 182 -0.08 4.77 22.00
CA VAL A 182 -0.64 3.43 21.76
C VAL A 182 -0.36 2.97 20.33
N VAL A 183 -0.55 3.84 19.34
CA VAL A 183 -0.26 3.54 17.93
C VAL A 183 1.23 3.26 17.74
N LYS A 184 2.11 4.10 18.28
CA LYS A 184 3.57 3.90 18.22
C LYS A 184 4.01 2.59 18.87
N GLU A 185 3.45 2.26 20.04
CA GLU A 185 3.78 1.03 20.73
C GLU A 185 3.27 -0.21 19.97
N THR A 186 2.11 -0.09 19.31
CA THR A 186 1.59 -1.15 18.42
C THR A 186 2.57 -1.40 17.28
N PHE A 187 3.08 -0.36 16.60
CA PHE A 187 4.10 -0.51 15.56
C PHE A 187 5.41 -1.09 16.07
N ARG A 188 5.81 -0.77 17.31
CA ARG A 188 7.02 -1.31 17.94
C ARG A 188 6.90 -2.80 18.24
N LEU A 189 5.72 -3.25 18.69
CA LEU A 189 5.47 -4.65 19.06
C LEU A 189 5.12 -5.53 17.85
N TYR A 190 4.36 -4.97 16.90
CA TYR A 190 3.77 -5.69 15.77
C TYR A 190 4.05 -4.94 14.45
N PRO A 191 5.31 -4.90 13.99
CA PRO A 191 5.63 -4.30 12.70
C PRO A 191 5.05 -5.16 11.57
N VAL A 192 4.01 -4.63 10.88
CA VAL A 192 3.32 -5.30 9.76
C VAL A 192 4.30 -5.80 8.70
N ALA A 193 5.31 -4.99 8.36
CA ALA A 193 6.41 -5.38 7.49
C ALA A 193 7.68 -5.64 8.32
N SER A 194 7.71 -6.76 9.05
CA SER A 194 8.82 -7.08 9.98
C SER A 194 10.21 -7.11 9.32
N PHE A 195 10.29 -7.45 8.03
CA PHE A 195 11.54 -7.46 7.24
C PHE A 195 11.67 -6.28 6.27
N LEU A 196 10.73 -5.32 6.32
CA LEU A 196 10.58 -4.23 5.37
C LEU A 196 10.50 -4.74 3.91
N VAL A 197 10.47 -3.83 2.94
CA VAL A 197 10.64 -4.17 1.53
C VAL A 197 12.13 -4.37 1.27
N PRO A 198 12.54 -5.48 0.61
CA PRO A 198 13.94 -5.73 0.29
C PRO A 198 14.55 -4.56 -0.50
N ARG A 199 15.78 -4.18 -0.14
CA ARG A 199 16.52 -3.11 -0.82
C ARG A 199 17.68 -3.69 -1.62
N GLU A 200 17.92 -3.07 -2.77
CA GLU A 200 19.05 -3.37 -3.65
C GLU A 200 20.02 -2.19 -3.70
N CYS A 201 21.31 -2.49 -3.84
CA CYS A 201 22.34 -1.46 -3.99
C CYS A 201 22.55 -1.25 -5.48
N LEU A 202 22.35 -0.02 -5.96
CA LEU A 202 22.57 0.33 -7.37
C LEU A 202 24.05 0.44 -7.73
N GLU A 203 24.91 0.59 -6.72
CA GLU A 203 26.36 0.76 -6.86
C GLU A 203 27.11 -0.02 -5.76
N ASP A 204 28.35 -0.38 -6.04
CA ASP A 204 29.29 -0.98 -5.09
C ASP A 204 29.32 -0.15 -3.79
N THR A 205 28.82 -0.73 -2.70
CA THR A 205 28.65 -0.02 -1.43
C THR A 205 29.31 -0.79 -0.30
N THR A 206 29.98 -0.08 0.61
CA THR A 206 30.51 -0.67 1.85
C THR A 206 29.56 -0.34 3.00
N ILE A 207 29.07 -1.37 3.68
CA ILE A 207 28.25 -1.24 4.87
C ILE A 207 29.13 -1.61 6.04
N GLU A 208 29.45 -0.63 6.88
CA GLU A 208 30.44 -0.75 7.96
C GLU A 208 31.81 -1.24 7.44
N HIS A 209 32.08 -2.54 7.53
CA HIS A 209 33.33 -3.17 7.11
C HIS A 209 33.13 -4.22 6.00
N TYR A 210 31.89 -4.42 5.55
CA TYR A 210 31.54 -5.39 4.52
C TYR A 210 31.34 -4.69 3.19
N LYS A 211 32.21 -4.99 2.23
CA LYS A 211 32.03 -4.54 0.85
C LYS A 211 30.97 -5.43 0.18
N LYS A 212 29.83 -4.84 -0.17
CA LYS A 212 28.90 -5.46 -1.11
C LYS A 212 29.40 -5.14 -2.51
N ILE A 213 29.90 -6.18 -3.18
CA ILE A 213 30.22 -6.15 -4.60
C ILE A 213 28.96 -6.59 -5.33
N ASP A 214 28.60 -5.89 -6.40
CA ASP A 214 27.46 -6.25 -7.26
C ASP A 214 27.64 -7.66 -7.85
N LEU A 215 27.15 -8.66 -7.11
CA LEU A 215 27.10 -10.06 -7.50
C LEU A 215 25.63 -10.46 -7.45
N GLN A 216 24.89 -10.05 -8.49
CA GLN A 216 23.53 -10.49 -8.81
C GLN A 216 22.40 -9.94 -7.90
N PRO A 217 21.18 -9.79 -8.46
CA PRO A 217 20.05 -9.16 -7.79
C PRO A 217 19.42 -10.12 -6.78
N GLN A 218 20.06 -10.29 -5.63
CA GLN A 218 19.42 -10.93 -4.48
C GLN A 218 19.54 -10.00 -3.28
N ALA A 219 18.42 -9.33 -3.01
CA ALA A 219 18.27 -8.37 -1.95
C ALA A 219 18.35 -9.06 -0.58
N VAL A 220 19.32 -8.68 0.23
CA VAL A 220 19.27 -8.87 1.68
C VAL A 220 19.69 -7.56 2.34
N ILE A 221 18.68 -6.96 2.98
CA ILE A 221 18.66 -5.95 4.04
C ILE A 221 20.00 -5.23 4.32
N CYS A 222 20.07 -3.95 3.92
CA CYS A 222 20.93 -2.98 4.59
C CYS A 222 20.10 -2.35 5.73
N ILE A 223 20.47 -2.62 6.99
CA ILE A 223 20.09 -1.77 8.13
C ILE A 223 21.08 -0.60 8.15
#